data_AF-A0A9R1SGX1-F1
#
_entry.id   AF-A0A9R1SGX1-F1
#
_cell.length_a   1.000
_cell.length_b   1.000
_cell.length_c   1.000
_cell.angle_alpha   90.00
_cell.angle_beta   90.00
_cell.angle_gamma   90.00
#
_symmetry.space_group_name_H-M   'P 1'
#
loop_
_entity.id
_entity.type
_entity.pdbx_description
1 polymer ?
#
loop_
_entity_poly.entity_id
_entity_poly.type
_entity_poly.pdbx_seq_one_letter_code
_entity_poly.pdbx_strand_id
1 'polypeptide(L)'
;RNIDARSYPMASLYVGDLHSDVTEAMLYEKFSPAGPILSIRVCRDMMTRRSLGYAYVNFQQPADAERALDTMNFDVIKGRPLRIMWSQRDPSLRKSGVGNIFIKNLDKSIDNKALYDTFSAFGNILSCKVVCDENGSKGYGFVHFETHEAAERAIEKMNGMLLNDRKVFVGRFKSRKEREAEMGARAKEFTNVYIKNFGEDMEDETLREIFSKFGPALSIRVMTDDGGKSRGFGFVSFERHEDAQRAVDEMNGKELNGKQVYVGRAQKKGERQTELKRKFEQMKQDRMTRYQGVNLYVKNLDDGLDDERLRKEFAPFGTITSAKVMMEGGRSRGFGFVCFSSPEEATKAVTEMNGRIVATKPLYVALAQRKEERQAHLTSQYMQRMASVRAVPNPVLNPYQPAPPSGYFMAAIPQVRDCFHSARRGSAIS
;
A
#
# COMPACT_ATOMS: atom_id res chain seq x y z
N ARG A 1 47.36 35.90 -14.04
CA ARG A 1 47.43 34.81 -13.02
C ARG A 1 46.43 33.75 -13.45
N ASN A 2 46.89 32.67 -14.07
CA ASN A 2 46.06 31.58 -14.55
C ASN A 2 45.45 30.83 -13.36
N ILE A 3 44.13 30.74 -13.33
CA ILE A 3 43.36 29.87 -12.43
C ILE A 3 43.03 28.62 -13.25
N ASP A 4 44.06 27.83 -13.59
CA ASP A 4 43.90 26.57 -14.31
C ASP A 4 45.00 25.60 -13.89
N ALA A 5 44.90 25.11 -12.66
CA ALA A 5 45.64 23.96 -12.20
C ALA A 5 44.64 23.00 -11.57
N ARG A 6 44.40 21.88 -12.25
CA ARG A 6 43.65 20.71 -11.78
C ARG A 6 44.24 20.23 -10.45
N SER A 7 43.80 20.79 -9.34
CA SER A 7 44.20 20.34 -8.01
C SER A 7 43.30 19.17 -7.61
N TYR A 8 43.57 18.00 -8.19
CA TYR A 8 43.29 16.74 -7.52
C TYR A 8 44.57 16.41 -6.72
N PRO A 9 44.70 16.85 -5.45
CA PRO A 9 45.95 16.69 -4.67
C PRO A 9 46.30 15.23 -4.39
N MET A 10 45.50 14.27 -4.86
CA MET A 10 45.74 12.85 -4.69
C MET A 10 45.46 12.15 -6.01
N ALA A 11 46.42 11.35 -6.49
CA ALA A 11 46.30 10.47 -7.64
C ALA A 11 45.36 9.28 -7.34
N SER A 12 44.16 9.60 -6.87
CA SER A 12 43.20 8.69 -6.28
C SER A 12 42.00 8.54 -7.20
N LEU A 13 41.73 7.31 -7.63
CA LEU A 13 40.58 6.95 -8.44
C LEU A 13 39.56 6.18 -7.62
N TYR A 14 38.28 6.51 -7.82
CA TYR A 14 37.16 5.68 -7.45
C TYR A 14 36.90 4.69 -8.59
N VAL A 15 36.84 3.40 -8.26
CA VAL A 15 36.53 2.32 -9.21
C VAL A 15 35.24 1.65 -8.76
N GLY A 16 34.12 1.99 -9.42
CA GLY A 16 32.79 1.49 -9.11
C GLY A 16 32.31 0.37 -10.02
N ASP A 17 31.12 -0.14 -9.70
CA ASP A 17 30.42 -1.22 -10.42
C ASP A 17 31.20 -2.55 -10.47
N LEU A 18 32.07 -2.77 -9.47
CA LEU A 18 32.83 -3.99 -9.32
C LEU A 18 31.93 -5.20 -9.09
N HIS A 19 32.33 -6.34 -9.62
CA HIS A 19 31.77 -7.63 -9.24
C HIS A 19 32.09 -7.94 -7.77
N SER A 20 31.21 -8.67 -7.07
CA SER A 20 31.33 -8.95 -5.62
C SER A 20 32.66 -9.60 -5.23
N ASP A 21 33.17 -10.41 -6.15
CA ASP A 21 34.36 -11.24 -5.96
C ASP A 21 35.64 -10.56 -6.45
N VAL A 22 35.57 -9.31 -6.92
CA VAL A 22 36.79 -8.58 -7.31
C VAL A 22 37.65 -8.39 -6.05
N THR A 23 38.92 -8.76 -6.17
CA THR A 23 39.92 -8.59 -5.12
C THR A 23 40.90 -7.48 -5.46
N GLU A 24 41.63 -7.03 -4.45
CA GLU A 24 42.72 -6.07 -4.56
C GLU A 24 43.79 -6.53 -5.55
N ALA A 25 44.08 -7.84 -5.60
CA ALA A 25 45.05 -8.42 -6.53
C ALA A 25 44.61 -8.29 -7.99
N MET A 26 43.33 -8.57 -8.29
CA MET A 26 42.79 -8.42 -9.64
C MET A 26 42.83 -6.96 -10.12
N LEU A 27 42.56 -6.02 -9.21
CA LEU A 27 42.69 -4.59 -9.50
C LEU A 27 44.15 -4.18 -9.69
N TYR A 28 45.08 -4.73 -8.92
CA TYR A 28 46.51 -4.46 -9.09
C TYR A 28 47.00 -4.91 -10.46
N GLU A 29 46.68 -6.14 -10.87
CA GLU A 29 47.00 -6.65 -12.20
C GLU A 29 46.41 -5.75 -13.29
N LYS A 30 45.16 -5.30 -13.12
CA LYS A 30 44.49 -4.44 -14.10
C LYS A 30 45.17 -3.08 -14.23
N PHE A 31 45.51 -2.44 -13.12
CA PHE A 31 45.95 -1.05 -13.07
C PHE A 31 47.46 -0.87 -13.12
N SER A 32 48.26 -1.91 -12.84
CA SER A 32 49.73 -1.82 -12.86
C SER A 32 50.33 -1.37 -14.21
N PRO A 33 49.75 -1.71 -15.39
CA PRO A 33 50.24 -1.17 -16.66
C PRO A 33 50.07 0.36 -16.78
N ALA A 34 49.13 0.94 -16.02
CA ALA A 34 48.96 2.38 -15.99
C ALA A 34 49.99 3.09 -15.10
N GLY A 35 50.81 2.40 -14.31
CA GLY A 35 51.91 2.99 -13.55
C GLY A 35 51.99 2.50 -12.10
N PRO A 36 52.99 2.98 -11.32
CA PRO A 36 53.19 2.55 -9.94
C PRO A 36 51.99 2.86 -9.03
N ILE A 37 51.44 1.82 -8.42
CA ILE A 37 50.31 1.91 -7.50
C ILE A 37 50.82 2.07 -6.06
N LEU A 38 50.32 3.08 -5.35
CA LEU A 38 50.60 3.33 -3.93
C LEU A 38 49.75 2.42 -3.03
N SER A 39 48.45 2.29 -3.31
CA SER A 39 47.57 1.40 -2.56
C SER A 39 46.26 1.11 -3.29
N ILE A 40 45.67 -0.05 -3.00
CA ILE A 40 44.33 -0.45 -3.44
C ILE A 40 43.51 -0.82 -2.21
N ARG A 41 42.26 -0.37 -2.16
CA ARG A 41 41.31 -0.73 -1.11
C ARG A 41 39.97 -1.09 -1.74
N VAL A 42 39.58 -2.36 -1.69
CA VAL A 42 38.20 -2.76 -1.99
C VAL A 42 37.34 -2.47 -0.76
N CYS A 43 36.30 -1.65 -0.93
CA CYS A 43 35.41 -1.32 0.17
C CYS A 43 34.43 -2.46 0.43
N ARG A 44 34.44 -2.98 1.66
CA ARG A 44 33.63 -4.11 2.08
C ARG A 44 32.76 -3.71 3.27
N ASP A 45 31.58 -4.29 3.36
CA ASP A 45 30.69 -4.14 4.51
C ASP A 45 31.40 -4.62 5.79
N MET A 46 31.32 -3.82 6.85
CA MET A 46 32.09 -4.06 8.08
C MET A 46 31.67 -5.35 8.79
N MET A 47 30.39 -5.72 8.69
CA MET A 47 29.84 -6.89 9.37
C MET A 47 29.99 -8.16 8.52
N THR A 48 29.56 -8.10 7.26
CA THR A 48 29.46 -9.26 6.37
C THR A 48 30.71 -9.50 5.53
N ARG A 49 31.67 -8.57 5.53
CA ARG A 49 32.88 -8.57 4.69
C ARG A 49 32.62 -8.68 3.18
N ARG A 50 31.36 -8.56 2.74
CA ARG A 50 31.00 -8.55 1.32
C ARG A 50 31.40 -7.24 0.68
N SER A 51 31.84 -7.31 -0.58
CA SER A 51 32.16 -6.12 -1.36
C SER A 51 30.94 -5.20 -1.48
N LEU A 52 31.17 -3.90 -1.31
CA LEU A 52 30.19 -2.85 -1.59
C LEU A 52 30.14 -2.49 -3.08
N GLY A 53 30.89 -3.21 -3.93
CA GLY A 53 30.91 -3.02 -5.38
C GLY A 53 31.77 -1.85 -5.84
N TYR A 54 32.68 -1.35 -5.00
CA TYR A 54 33.63 -0.31 -5.38
C TYR A 54 34.96 -0.41 -4.62
N ALA A 55 36.00 0.22 -5.18
CA ALA A 55 37.33 0.31 -4.61
C ALA A 55 37.92 1.71 -4.80
N TYR A 56 38.99 2.00 -4.05
CA TYR A 56 39.86 3.14 -4.29
C TYR A 56 41.24 2.65 -4.72
N VAL A 57 41.75 3.23 -5.81
CA VAL A 57 43.09 2.96 -6.33
C VAL A 57 43.88 4.26 -6.26
N ASN A 58 44.98 4.25 -5.50
CA ASN A 58 45.87 5.39 -5.37
C ASN A 58 47.15 5.11 -6.13
N PHE A 59 47.47 5.94 -7.12
CA PHE A 59 48.73 5.91 -7.85
C PHE A 59 49.78 6.76 -7.13
N GLN A 60 51.06 6.53 -7.46
CA GLN A 60 52.14 7.39 -6.99
C GLN A 60 52.11 8.75 -7.69
N GLN A 61 51.79 8.78 -8.99
CA GLN A 61 51.75 10.00 -9.79
C GLN A 61 50.34 10.29 -10.35
N PRO A 62 49.89 11.55 -10.37
CA PRO A 62 48.61 11.92 -10.97
C PRO A 62 48.48 11.56 -12.46
N ALA A 63 49.60 11.62 -13.20
CA ALA A 63 49.62 11.26 -14.63
C ALA A 63 49.30 9.77 -14.87
N ASP A 64 49.68 8.88 -13.94
CA ASP A 64 49.36 7.45 -14.02
C ASP A 64 47.87 7.20 -13.74
N ALA A 65 47.28 7.98 -12.83
CA ALA A 65 45.84 7.94 -12.57
C ALA A 65 45.02 8.48 -13.76
N GLU A 66 45.48 9.55 -14.41
CA GLU A 66 44.85 10.06 -15.64
C GLU A 66 44.94 9.02 -16.76
N ARG A 67 46.11 8.40 -16.97
CA ARG A 67 46.28 7.30 -17.93
C ARG A 67 45.34 6.12 -17.64
N ALA A 68 45.21 5.71 -16.38
CA ALA A 68 44.28 4.65 -15.99
C ALA A 68 42.81 5.03 -16.25
N LEU A 69 42.43 6.28 -15.95
CA LEU A 69 41.08 6.79 -16.21
C LEU A 69 40.75 6.79 -17.71
N ASP A 70 41.70 7.19 -18.56
CA ASP A 70 41.46 7.32 -20.01
C ASP A 70 41.49 5.97 -20.74
N THR A 71 42.36 5.05 -20.32
CA THR A 71 42.61 3.80 -21.05
C THR A 71 41.89 2.59 -20.49
N MET A 72 41.48 2.61 -19.22
CA MET A 72 40.93 1.43 -18.54
C MET A 72 39.48 1.60 -18.09
N ASN A 73 38.86 2.76 -18.31
CA ASN A 73 37.45 2.96 -17.98
C ASN A 73 36.57 2.10 -18.89
N PHE A 74 35.53 1.50 -18.31
CA PHE A 74 34.64 0.53 -18.95
C PHE A 74 35.24 -0.85 -19.27
N ASP A 75 36.51 -1.10 -18.96
CA ASP A 75 37.09 -2.43 -19.09
C ASP A 75 36.35 -3.45 -18.22
N VAL A 76 36.23 -4.68 -18.71
CA VAL A 76 35.41 -5.70 -18.07
C VAL A 76 36.24 -6.55 -17.11
N ILE A 77 35.82 -6.62 -15.84
CA ILE A 77 36.35 -7.56 -14.85
C ILE A 77 35.20 -8.44 -14.34
N LYS A 78 35.36 -9.77 -14.44
CA LYS A 78 34.33 -10.77 -14.09
C LYS A 78 32.94 -10.43 -14.68
N GLY A 79 32.90 -10.06 -15.95
CA GLY A 79 31.66 -9.76 -16.67
C GLY A 79 31.01 -8.41 -16.30
N ARG A 80 31.65 -7.56 -15.49
CA ARG A 80 31.16 -6.20 -15.20
C ARG A 80 32.15 -5.14 -15.69
N PRO A 81 31.68 -4.12 -16.45
CA PRO A 81 32.52 -3.00 -16.84
C PRO A 81 32.85 -2.12 -15.63
N LEU A 82 34.11 -1.73 -15.51
CA LEU A 82 34.59 -0.81 -14.50
C LEU A 82 34.02 0.58 -14.74
N ARG A 83 33.66 1.29 -13.67
CA ARG A 83 33.33 2.71 -13.73
C ARG A 83 34.36 3.51 -12.94
N ILE A 84 35.33 4.06 -13.65
CA ILE A 84 36.44 4.81 -13.07
C ILE A 84 36.08 6.30 -13.04
N MET A 85 36.39 6.95 -11.92
CA MET A 85 36.21 8.39 -11.72
C MET A 85 37.34 8.93 -10.84
N TRP A 86 37.61 10.23 -10.91
CA TRP A 86 38.41 10.88 -9.86
C TRP A 86 37.73 10.69 -8.49
N SER A 87 38.52 10.34 -7.48
CA SER A 87 38.02 10.13 -6.13
C SER A 87 37.55 11.46 -5.52
N GLN A 88 36.25 11.69 -5.50
CA GLN A 88 35.66 12.86 -4.86
C GLN A 88 35.31 12.57 -3.39
N ARG A 89 35.92 13.30 -2.46
CA ARG A 89 35.68 13.12 -1.01
C ARG A 89 34.38 13.77 -0.55
N ASP A 90 34.02 14.91 -1.15
CA ASP A 90 32.78 15.62 -0.81
C ASP A 90 31.57 14.91 -1.45
N PRO A 91 30.65 14.34 -0.64
CA PRO A 91 29.43 13.73 -1.16
C PRO A 91 28.45 14.75 -1.77
N SER A 92 28.56 16.04 -1.44
CA SER A 92 27.62 17.09 -1.87
C SER A 92 27.57 17.22 -3.39
N LEU A 93 28.74 17.21 -4.05
CA LEU A 93 28.88 17.33 -5.49
C LEU A 93 28.23 16.17 -6.24
N ARG A 94 28.30 14.94 -5.70
CA ARG A 94 27.61 13.78 -6.27
C ARG A 94 26.12 13.74 -5.97
N LYS A 95 25.70 14.30 -4.82
CA LYS A 95 24.31 14.28 -4.35
C LYS A 95 23.46 15.43 -4.87
N SER A 96 24.09 16.51 -5.36
CA SER A 96 23.40 17.69 -5.87
C SER A 96 22.50 17.37 -7.08
N GLY A 97 22.85 16.34 -7.85
CA GLY A 97 22.16 16.00 -9.09
C GLY A 97 22.44 16.99 -10.23
N VAL A 98 23.23 18.02 -9.99
CA VAL A 98 23.62 19.03 -10.99
C VAL A 98 24.48 18.36 -12.05
N GLY A 99 24.16 18.59 -13.33
CA GLY A 99 24.87 17.94 -14.44
C GLY A 99 24.47 16.48 -14.71
N ASN A 100 23.55 15.89 -13.92
CA ASN A 100 23.06 14.53 -14.15
C ASN A 100 21.91 14.50 -15.15
N ILE A 101 22.12 13.75 -16.22
CA ILE A 101 21.10 13.45 -17.22
C ILE A 101 20.72 11.96 -17.21
N PHE A 102 19.48 11.71 -17.57
CA PHE A 102 18.91 10.38 -17.77
C PHE A 102 18.61 10.20 -19.25
N ILE A 103 19.09 9.09 -19.82
CA ILE A 103 18.84 8.73 -21.20
C ILE A 103 18.00 7.45 -21.24
N LYS A 104 16.87 7.49 -21.91
CA LYS A 104 15.93 6.36 -22.06
C LYS A 104 15.77 6.00 -23.54
N ASN A 105 15.35 4.76 -23.77
CA ASN A 105 15.17 4.20 -25.12
C ASN A 105 16.49 4.14 -25.90
N LEU A 106 17.59 3.91 -25.18
CA LEU A 106 18.87 3.57 -25.80
C LEU A 106 18.74 2.22 -26.51
N ASP A 107 19.40 2.09 -27.66
CA ASP A 107 19.55 0.78 -28.27
C ASP A 107 20.37 -0.15 -27.36
N LYS A 108 20.04 -1.44 -27.38
CA LYS A 108 20.67 -2.44 -26.51
C LYS A 108 22.14 -2.69 -26.88
N SER A 109 22.56 -2.34 -28.09
CA SER A 109 23.94 -2.44 -28.54
C SER A 109 24.85 -1.34 -27.97
N ILE A 110 24.28 -0.27 -27.39
CA ILE A 110 25.04 0.86 -26.85
C ILE A 110 25.55 0.48 -25.47
N ASP A 111 26.87 0.43 -25.34
CA ASP A 111 27.58 0.18 -24.09
C ASP A 111 28.01 1.50 -23.41
N ASN A 112 28.73 1.38 -22.29
CA ASN A 112 29.18 2.56 -21.53
C ASN A 112 30.16 3.43 -22.33
N LYS A 113 31.01 2.80 -23.16
CA LYS A 113 32.02 3.50 -23.95
C LYS A 113 31.36 4.29 -25.10
N ALA A 114 30.47 3.66 -25.85
CA ALA A 114 29.70 4.33 -26.90
C ALA A 114 28.86 5.47 -26.33
N LEU A 115 28.27 5.29 -25.13
CA LEU A 115 27.55 6.36 -24.44
C LEU A 115 28.49 7.52 -24.05
N TYR A 116 29.68 7.23 -23.53
CA TYR A 116 30.69 8.24 -23.21
C TYR A 116 31.13 9.01 -24.47
N ASP A 117 31.51 8.28 -25.52
CA ASP A 117 32.00 8.83 -26.78
C ASP A 117 30.94 9.75 -27.41
N THR A 118 29.66 9.36 -27.36
CA THR A 118 28.54 10.16 -27.88
C THR A 118 28.34 11.46 -27.11
N PHE A 119 28.34 11.39 -25.77
CA PHE A 119 27.95 12.52 -24.93
C PHE A 119 29.13 13.42 -24.53
N SER A 120 30.39 12.97 -24.69
CA SER A 120 31.59 13.75 -24.38
C SER A 120 31.69 15.03 -25.23
N ALA A 121 31.05 15.04 -26.40
CA ALA A 121 30.93 16.22 -27.27
C ALA A 121 30.20 17.41 -26.61
N PHE A 122 29.39 17.18 -25.57
CA PHE A 122 28.64 18.26 -24.90
C PHE A 122 29.37 18.86 -23.70
N GLY A 123 30.40 18.17 -23.18
CA GLY A 123 31.22 18.62 -22.07
C GLY A 123 31.93 17.47 -21.36
N ASN A 124 32.77 17.80 -20.38
CA ASN A 124 33.49 16.82 -19.59
C ASN A 124 32.53 15.92 -18.80
N ILE A 125 32.62 14.60 -19.02
CA ILE A 125 31.82 13.59 -18.33
C ILE A 125 32.60 13.09 -17.12
N LEU A 126 32.07 13.34 -15.93
CA LEU A 126 32.60 12.78 -14.69
C LEU A 126 32.27 11.29 -14.56
N SER A 127 31.10 10.89 -15.03
CA SER A 127 30.67 9.49 -14.98
C SER A 127 29.57 9.21 -15.99
N CYS A 128 29.58 8.02 -16.59
CA CYS A 128 28.41 7.51 -17.28
C CYS A 128 28.23 6.02 -17.02
N LYS A 129 26.99 5.55 -17.19
CA LYS A 129 26.62 4.15 -17.01
C LYS A 129 25.39 3.79 -17.81
N VAL A 130 25.47 2.75 -18.63
CA VAL A 130 24.34 2.00 -19.16
C VAL A 130 23.92 0.97 -18.12
N VAL A 131 22.63 0.90 -17.80
CA VAL A 131 22.14 -0.09 -16.85
C VAL A 131 21.90 -1.40 -17.57
N CYS A 132 22.58 -2.45 -17.10
CA CYS A 132 22.45 -3.82 -17.61
C CYS A 132 21.85 -4.75 -16.54
N ASP A 133 21.15 -5.78 -16.99
CA ASP A 133 20.85 -7.00 -16.23
C ASP A 133 21.61 -8.21 -16.80
N GLU A 134 21.25 -9.41 -16.36
CA GLU A 134 21.80 -10.69 -16.84
C GLU A 134 21.58 -10.90 -18.34
N ASN A 135 20.58 -10.23 -18.94
CA ASN A 135 20.22 -10.32 -20.35
C ASN A 135 20.79 -9.15 -21.17
N GLY A 136 21.66 -8.32 -20.58
CA GLY A 136 22.31 -7.18 -21.23
C GLY A 136 21.65 -5.83 -20.91
N SER A 137 21.75 -4.87 -21.83
CA SER A 137 21.28 -3.51 -21.59
C SER A 137 19.76 -3.44 -21.40
N LYS A 138 19.34 -2.70 -20.37
CA LYS A 138 17.92 -2.35 -20.13
C LYS A 138 17.43 -1.20 -21.01
N GLY A 139 18.26 -0.69 -21.91
CA GLY A 139 17.90 0.39 -22.85
C GLY A 139 17.81 1.77 -22.18
N TYR A 140 18.52 1.97 -21.07
CA TYR A 140 18.64 3.29 -20.45
C TYR A 140 19.98 3.43 -19.73
N GLY A 141 20.41 4.69 -19.55
CA GLY A 141 21.67 5.03 -18.93
C GLY A 141 21.64 6.40 -18.27
N PHE A 142 22.75 6.72 -17.63
CA PHE A 142 22.97 7.98 -16.93
C PHE A 142 24.30 8.56 -17.37
N VAL A 143 24.35 9.88 -17.51
CA VAL A 143 25.58 10.64 -17.75
C VAL A 143 25.61 11.79 -16.75
N HIS A 144 26.74 11.94 -16.07
CA HIS A 144 27.02 13.03 -15.14
C HIS A 144 28.08 13.92 -15.76
N PHE A 145 27.67 15.10 -16.19
CA PHE A 145 28.58 16.14 -16.62
C PHE A 145 29.14 16.89 -15.42
N GLU A 146 30.33 17.45 -15.61
CA GLU A 146 30.97 18.34 -14.65
C GLU A 146 30.15 19.62 -14.43
N THR A 147 29.48 20.11 -15.47
CA THR A 147 28.75 21.39 -15.44
C THR A 147 27.28 21.22 -15.76
N HIS A 148 26.46 22.13 -15.22
CA HIS A 148 25.02 22.15 -15.48
C HIS A 148 24.74 22.45 -16.96
N GLU A 149 25.52 23.36 -17.53
CA GLU A 149 25.36 23.87 -18.89
C GLU A 149 25.64 22.77 -19.92
N ALA A 150 26.60 21.89 -19.66
CA ALA A 150 26.85 20.72 -20.51
C ALA A 150 25.66 19.76 -20.53
N ALA A 151 25.05 19.52 -19.38
CA ALA A 151 23.84 18.70 -19.28
C ALA A 151 22.64 19.31 -20.03
N GLU A 152 22.39 20.62 -19.90
CA GLU A 152 21.30 21.27 -20.62
C GLU A 152 21.51 21.25 -22.13
N ARG A 153 22.73 21.51 -22.61
CA ARG A 153 23.06 21.39 -24.05
C ARG A 153 22.84 19.97 -24.57
N ALA A 154 23.20 18.96 -23.78
CA ALA A 154 22.97 17.56 -24.15
C ALA A 154 21.48 17.24 -24.21
N ILE A 155 20.68 17.72 -23.25
CA ILE A 155 19.21 17.54 -23.25
C ILE A 155 18.60 18.22 -24.48
N GLU A 156 18.91 19.49 -24.72
CA GLU A 156 18.34 20.27 -25.81
C GLU A 156 18.65 19.66 -27.18
N LYS A 157 19.89 19.23 -27.40
CA LYS A 157 20.33 18.72 -28.71
C LYS A 157 20.02 17.25 -28.96
N MET A 158 20.03 16.42 -27.92
CA MET A 158 19.89 14.96 -28.09
C MET A 158 18.51 14.43 -27.77
N ASN A 159 17.67 15.17 -27.04
CA ASN A 159 16.33 14.69 -26.71
C ASN A 159 15.47 14.56 -27.98
N GLY A 160 15.05 13.34 -28.30
CA GLY A 160 14.27 13.03 -29.49
C GLY A 160 15.10 12.79 -30.75
N MET A 161 16.43 12.76 -30.68
CA MET A 161 17.30 12.37 -31.78
C MET A 161 17.36 10.85 -31.95
N LEU A 162 17.75 10.39 -33.14
CA LEU A 162 17.98 8.97 -33.42
C LEU A 162 19.41 8.58 -33.05
N LEU A 163 19.54 7.52 -32.24
CA LEU A 163 20.81 6.89 -31.89
C LEU A 163 20.67 5.38 -32.21
N ASN A 164 21.42 4.89 -33.20
CA ASN A 164 21.24 3.55 -33.80
C ASN A 164 19.76 3.27 -34.14
N ASP A 165 19.15 4.16 -34.92
CA ASP A 165 17.73 4.09 -35.36
C ASP A 165 16.67 4.12 -34.24
N ARG A 166 17.07 4.36 -32.99
CA ARG A 166 16.13 4.57 -31.88
C ARG A 166 16.05 6.02 -31.48
N LYS A 167 14.83 6.52 -31.37
CA LYS A 167 14.55 7.86 -30.83
C LYS A 167 14.83 7.88 -29.32
N VAL A 168 15.96 8.45 -28.92
CA VAL A 168 16.33 8.52 -27.51
C VAL A 168 15.57 9.64 -26.81
N PHE A 169 15.25 9.44 -25.54
CA PHE A 169 14.76 10.49 -24.66
C PHE A 169 15.90 10.90 -23.73
N VAL A 170 16.23 12.19 -23.70
CA VAL A 170 17.25 12.75 -22.81
C VAL A 170 16.58 13.77 -21.92
N GLY A 171 16.74 13.64 -20.61
CA GLY A 171 16.15 14.58 -19.66
C GLY A 171 16.96 14.68 -18.38
N ARG A 172 16.57 15.61 -17.51
CA ARG A 172 17.18 15.74 -16.18
C ARG A 172 17.00 14.46 -15.37
N PHE A 173 18.05 14.05 -14.67
CA PHE A 173 17.94 12.93 -13.75
C PHE A 173 16.98 13.27 -12.61
N LYS A 174 15.99 12.40 -12.40
CA LYS A 174 15.09 12.45 -11.25
C LYS A 174 15.32 11.22 -10.38
N SER A 175 15.43 11.45 -9.07
CA SER A 175 15.60 10.34 -8.13
C SER A 175 14.40 9.39 -8.19
N ARG A 176 14.58 8.12 -7.79
CA ARG A 176 13.46 7.16 -7.76
C ARG A 176 12.29 7.69 -6.92
N LYS A 177 12.60 8.31 -5.77
CA LYS A 177 11.62 8.92 -4.87
C LYS A 177 10.85 10.06 -5.54
N GLU A 178 11.55 10.95 -6.25
CA GLU A 178 10.91 12.04 -7.01
C GLU A 178 10.02 11.50 -8.12
N ARG A 179 10.50 10.50 -8.89
CA ARG A 179 9.70 9.89 -9.96
C ARG A 179 8.43 9.22 -9.42
N GLU A 180 8.53 8.52 -8.29
CA GLU A 180 7.37 7.91 -7.63
C GLU A 180 6.39 8.97 -7.09
N ALA A 181 6.90 10.07 -6.52
CA ALA A 181 6.08 11.18 -6.06
C ALA A 181 5.35 11.89 -7.21
N GLU A 182 6.05 12.16 -8.31
CA GLU A 182 5.48 12.79 -9.50
C GLU A 182 4.46 11.88 -10.19
N MET A 183 4.77 10.59 -10.34
CA MET A 183 3.81 9.60 -10.86
C MET A 183 2.59 9.46 -9.94
N GLY A 184 2.79 9.49 -8.63
CA GLY A 184 1.71 9.47 -7.65
C GLY A 184 0.84 10.73 -7.69
N ALA A 185 1.45 11.91 -7.89
CA ALA A 185 0.74 13.17 -8.10
C ALA A 185 -0.05 13.14 -9.40
N ARG A 186 0.57 12.71 -10.50
CA ARG A 186 -0.06 12.59 -11.81
C ARG A 186 -1.17 11.55 -11.86
N ALA A 187 -1.09 10.48 -11.04
CA ALA A 187 -2.17 9.52 -10.87
C ALA A 187 -3.36 10.09 -10.06
N LYS A 188 -3.16 11.18 -9.32
CA LYS A 188 -4.24 11.92 -8.65
C LYS A 188 -4.88 12.95 -9.57
N GLU A 189 -4.21 13.38 -10.64
CA GLU A 189 -4.79 14.27 -11.64
C GLU A 189 -6.06 13.64 -12.23
N PHE A 190 -7.11 14.45 -12.27
CA PHE A 190 -8.39 14.07 -12.88
C PHE A 190 -8.95 15.27 -13.62
N THR A 191 -9.58 14.97 -14.75
CA THR A 191 -10.31 15.95 -15.55
C THR A 191 -11.82 15.72 -15.51
N ASN A 192 -12.24 14.54 -15.08
CA ASN A 192 -13.66 14.16 -15.00
C ASN A 192 -14.19 14.39 -13.60
N VAL A 193 -15.24 15.18 -13.50
CA VAL A 193 -15.94 15.59 -12.29
C VAL A 193 -17.32 14.95 -12.28
N TYR A 194 -17.70 14.39 -11.14
CA TYR A 194 -19.02 13.87 -10.84
C TYR A 194 -19.75 14.87 -9.94
N ILE A 195 -20.98 15.18 -10.31
CA ILE A 195 -21.81 16.19 -9.64
C ILE A 195 -23.12 15.50 -9.27
N LYS A 196 -23.54 15.59 -8.01
CA LYS A 196 -24.74 14.93 -7.48
C LYS A 196 -25.56 15.91 -6.65
N ASN A 197 -26.86 15.64 -6.54
CA ASN A 197 -27.80 16.30 -5.63
C ASN A 197 -28.19 17.72 -6.05
N PHE A 198 -28.18 18.02 -7.35
CA PHE A 198 -28.56 19.32 -7.90
C PHE A 198 -30.07 19.46 -8.24
N GLY A 199 -30.88 18.46 -7.89
CA GLY A 199 -32.31 18.44 -8.22
C GLY A 199 -32.65 17.74 -9.54
N GLU A 200 -33.94 17.61 -9.83
CA GLU A 200 -34.43 16.96 -11.06
C GLU A 200 -34.57 17.98 -12.21
N ASP A 201 -34.66 19.27 -11.88
CA ASP A 201 -34.86 20.38 -12.84
C ASP A 201 -33.56 20.82 -13.54
N MET A 202 -32.45 20.15 -13.28
CA MET A 202 -31.14 20.50 -13.85
C MET A 202 -30.95 19.81 -15.20
N GLU A 203 -30.66 20.61 -16.22
CA GLU A 203 -30.42 20.19 -17.60
C GLU A 203 -28.95 20.38 -18.01
N ASP A 204 -28.56 19.83 -19.16
CA ASP A 204 -27.19 19.87 -19.68
C ASP A 204 -26.71 21.31 -19.91
N GLU A 205 -27.59 22.17 -20.42
CA GLU A 205 -27.36 23.58 -20.72
C GLU A 205 -27.10 24.38 -19.43
N THR A 206 -27.95 24.24 -18.41
CA THR A 206 -27.77 24.92 -17.12
C THR A 206 -26.51 24.43 -16.40
N LEU A 207 -26.23 23.12 -16.46
CA LEU A 207 -25.00 22.56 -15.88
C LEU A 207 -23.76 23.10 -16.61
N ARG A 208 -23.85 23.31 -17.94
CA ARG A 208 -22.79 23.93 -18.75
C ARG A 208 -22.56 25.38 -18.38
N GLU A 209 -23.61 26.18 -18.23
CA GLU A 209 -23.49 27.58 -17.77
C GLU A 209 -22.77 27.66 -16.41
N ILE A 210 -23.18 26.82 -15.45
CA ILE A 210 -22.58 26.82 -14.11
C ILE A 210 -21.10 26.42 -14.13
N PHE A 211 -20.72 25.40 -14.91
CA PHE A 211 -19.38 24.81 -14.85
C PHE A 211 -18.39 25.38 -15.89
N SER A 212 -18.87 26.06 -16.94
CA SER A 212 -18.02 26.73 -17.93
C SER A 212 -17.12 27.82 -17.33
N LYS A 213 -17.55 28.45 -16.23
CA LYS A 213 -16.74 29.44 -15.49
C LYS A 213 -15.44 28.87 -14.91
N PHE A 214 -15.35 27.55 -14.75
CA PHE A 214 -14.16 26.88 -14.23
C PHE A 214 -13.16 26.48 -15.31
N GLY A 215 -13.50 26.59 -16.60
CA GLY A 215 -12.58 26.24 -17.69
C GLY A 215 -13.27 25.49 -18.84
N PRO A 216 -12.55 25.29 -19.95
CA PRO A 216 -13.08 24.59 -21.12
C PRO A 216 -13.41 23.13 -20.78
N ALA A 217 -14.64 22.74 -21.07
CA ALA A 217 -15.15 21.40 -20.86
C ALA A 217 -15.28 20.64 -22.20
N LEU A 218 -14.64 19.48 -22.29
CA LEU A 218 -14.75 18.53 -23.39
C LEU A 218 -16.15 17.90 -23.47
N SER A 219 -16.77 17.62 -22.33
CA SER A 219 -18.11 17.04 -22.28
C SER A 219 -18.86 17.40 -21.01
N ILE A 220 -20.16 17.66 -21.11
CA ILE A 220 -21.06 17.90 -19.97
C ILE A 220 -22.31 17.08 -20.22
N ARG A 221 -22.77 16.32 -19.22
CA ARG A 221 -23.97 15.48 -19.33
C ARG A 221 -24.63 15.24 -17.98
N VAL A 222 -25.92 15.54 -17.89
CA VAL A 222 -26.85 15.10 -16.86
C VAL A 222 -27.31 13.68 -17.20
N MET A 223 -27.33 12.82 -16.20
CA MET A 223 -27.78 11.45 -16.37
C MET A 223 -29.28 11.36 -16.14
N THR A 224 -30.01 10.94 -17.16
CA THR A 224 -31.46 10.72 -17.11
C THR A 224 -31.78 9.23 -16.93
N ASP A 225 -33.01 8.94 -16.54
CA ASP A 225 -33.59 7.59 -16.58
C ASP A 225 -34.16 7.28 -17.98
N ASP A 226 -34.74 6.08 -18.15
CA ASP A 226 -35.31 5.64 -19.42
C ASP A 226 -36.52 6.48 -19.86
N GLY A 227 -37.13 7.23 -18.93
CA GLY A 227 -38.22 8.17 -19.19
C GLY A 227 -37.76 9.60 -19.49
N GLY A 228 -36.45 9.83 -19.57
CA GLY A 228 -35.86 11.16 -19.81
C GLY A 228 -35.80 12.06 -18.58
N LYS A 229 -36.22 11.58 -17.40
CA LYS A 229 -36.18 12.36 -16.16
C LYS A 229 -34.78 12.36 -15.57
N SER A 230 -34.31 13.51 -15.11
CA SER A 230 -33.00 13.65 -14.47
C SER A 230 -32.89 12.77 -13.23
N ARG A 231 -31.78 12.03 -13.12
CA ARG A 231 -31.45 11.22 -11.93
C ARG A 231 -30.76 12.05 -10.84
N GLY A 232 -30.69 13.37 -11.02
CA GLY A 232 -30.08 14.31 -10.07
C GLY A 232 -28.57 14.18 -9.95
N PHE A 233 -27.91 13.68 -11.00
CA PHE A 233 -26.45 13.67 -11.10
C PHE A 233 -25.97 13.77 -12.54
N GLY A 234 -24.73 14.22 -12.71
CA GLY A 234 -24.12 14.44 -14.01
C GLY A 234 -22.60 14.38 -13.95
N PHE A 235 -21.99 14.55 -15.11
CA PHE A 235 -20.54 14.53 -15.30
C PHE A 235 -20.09 15.73 -16.12
N VAL A 236 -18.93 16.27 -15.75
CA VAL A 236 -18.21 17.28 -16.53
C VAL A 236 -16.80 16.77 -16.77
N SER A 237 -16.35 16.79 -18.01
CA SER A 237 -14.97 16.47 -18.41
C SER A 237 -14.30 17.76 -18.83
N PHE A 238 -13.29 18.21 -18.08
CA PHE A 238 -12.49 19.38 -18.40
C PHE A 238 -11.30 19.03 -19.31
N GLU A 239 -10.74 20.01 -20.01
CA GLU A 239 -9.49 19.82 -20.74
C GLU A 239 -8.29 19.66 -19.80
N ARG A 240 -8.30 20.36 -18.67
CA ARG A 240 -7.17 20.43 -17.74
C ARG A 240 -7.57 19.97 -16.33
N HIS A 241 -6.62 19.37 -15.63
CA HIS A 241 -6.81 18.94 -14.25
C HIS A 241 -7.10 20.12 -13.31
N GLU A 242 -6.40 21.24 -13.49
CA GLU A 242 -6.57 22.45 -12.67
C GLU A 242 -8.02 22.95 -12.67
N ASP A 243 -8.67 22.94 -13.83
CA ASP A 243 -10.06 23.39 -14.00
C ASP A 243 -11.04 22.45 -13.26
N ALA A 244 -10.83 21.13 -13.40
CA ALA A 244 -11.60 20.12 -12.67
C ALA A 244 -11.42 20.21 -11.15
N GLN A 245 -10.20 20.48 -10.69
CA GLN A 245 -9.88 20.63 -9.27
C GLN A 245 -10.57 21.87 -8.68
N ARG A 246 -10.48 23.03 -9.35
CA ARG A 246 -11.21 24.24 -8.93
C ARG A 246 -12.71 24.01 -8.86
N ALA A 247 -13.29 23.34 -9.86
CA ALA A 247 -14.71 23.02 -9.86
C ALA A 247 -15.12 22.17 -8.65
N VAL A 248 -14.30 21.19 -8.25
CA VAL A 248 -14.52 20.40 -7.03
C VAL A 248 -14.42 21.27 -5.78
N ASP A 249 -13.33 22.02 -5.64
CA ASP A 249 -13.06 22.80 -4.42
C ASP A 249 -14.10 23.90 -4.19
N GLU A 250 -14.56 24.54 -5.26
CA GLU A 250 -15.51 25.65 -5.15
C GLU A 250 -16.97 25.22 -5.12
N MET A 251 -17.37 24.13 -5.77
CA MET A 251 -18.79 23.76 -5.87
C MET A 251 -19.20 22.66 -4.89
N ASN A 252 -18.27 21.88 -4.36
CA ASN A 252 -18.62 20.82 -3.42
C ASN A 252 -19.19 21.42 -2.12
N GLY A 253 -20.42 21.05 -1.78
CA GLY A 253 -21.14 21.55 -0.61
C GLY A 253 -21.89 22.87 -0.82
N LYS A 254 -21.80 23.50 -2.00
CA LYS A 254 -22.61 24.69 -2.32
C LYS A 254 -24.08 24.34 -2.53
N GLU A 255 -24.94 25.32 -2.34
CA GLU A 255 -26.37 25.17 -2.56
C GLU A 255 -26.74 25.52 -4.00
N LEU A 256 -27.40 24.60 -4.71
CA LEU A 256 -28.02 24.80 -6.01
C LEU A 256 -29.47 24.32 -5.92
N ASN A 257 -30.43 25.16 -6.31
CA ASN A 257 -31.87 24.85 -6.27
C ASN A 257 -32.35 24.37 -4.89
N GLY A 258 -31.88 25.02 -3.81
CA GLY A 258 -32.24 24.66 -2.44
C GLY A 258 -31.62 23.36 -1.92
N LYS A 259 -30.68 22.76 -2.65
CA LYS A 259 -30.02 21.50 -2.30
C LYS A 259 -28.50 21.67 -2.29
N GLN A 260 -27.85 21.09 -1.29
CA GLN A 260 -26.38 21.03 -1.24
C GLN A 260 -25.86 20.03 -2.26
N VAL A 261 -25.09 20.50 -3.23
CA VAL A 261 -24.50 19.64 -4.26
C VAL A 261 -23.22 18.99 -3.79
N TYR A 262 -23.03 17.74 -4.19
CA TYR A 262 -21.76 17.04 -4.04
C TYR A 262 -21.00 17.11 -5.36
N VAL A 263 -19.76 17.58 -5.31
CA VAL A 263 -18.87 17.65 -6.47
C VAL A 263 -17.56 16.95 -6.12
N GLY A 264 -17.14 16.01 -6.95
CA GLY A 264 -15.93 15.24 -6.68
C GLY A 264 -15.37 14.58 -7.92
N ARG A 265 -14.22 13.93 -7.80
CA ARG A 265 -13.63 13.15 -8.90
C ARG A 265 -14.61 12.09 -9.39
N ALA A 266 -14.83 12.03 -10.70
CA ALA A 266 -15.58 10.94 -11.31
C ALA A 266 -14.79 9.63 -11.18
N GLN A 267 -15.33 8.69 -10.42
CA GLN A 267 -14.76 7.35 -10.23
C GLN A 267 -15.47 6.34 -11.11
N LYS A 268 -14.72 5.36 -11.64
CA LYS A 268 -15.34 4.21 -12.31
C LYS A 268 -16.16 3.41 -11.30
N LYS A 269 -17.29 2.84 -11.72
CA LYS A 269 -18.20 2.07 -10.86
C LYS A 269 -17.47 0.98 -10.04
N GLY A 270 -16.54 0.25 -10.64
CA GLY A 270 -15.76 -0.79 -9.97
C GLY A 270 -14.78 -0.24 -8.92
N GLU A 271 -14.08 0.85 -9.22
CA GLU A 271 -13.17 1.53 -8.27
C GLU A 271 -13.95 2.02 -7.05
N ARG A 272 -15.08 2.70 -7.29
CA ARG A 272 -15.98 3.20 -6.25
C ARG A 272 -16.50 2.08 -5.35
N GLN A 273 -16.89 0.94 -5.92
CA GLN A 273 -17.44 -0.17 -5.15
C GLN A 273 -16.38 -0.78 -4.22
N THR A 274 -15.14 -0.91 -4.71
CA THR A 274 -14.00 -1.39 -3.90
C THR A 274 -13.66 -0.40 -2.79
N GLU A 275 -13.61 0.90 -3.08
CA GLU A 275 -13.32 1.92 -2.07
C GLU A 275 -14.42 2.01 -1.01
N LEU A 276 -15.69 1.96 -1.41
CA LEU A 276 -16.81 1.88 -0.46
C LEU A 276 -16.69 0.63 0.40
N LYS A 277 -16.47 -0.54 -0.20
CA LYS A 277 -16.31 -1.80 0.53
C LYS A 277 -15.19 -1.70 1.56
N ARG A 278 -14.03 -1.14 1.18
CA ARG A 278 -12.91 -0.91 2.09
C ARG A 278 -13.27 0.06 3.23
N LYS A 279 -13.95 1.18 2.94
CA LYS A 279 -14.39 2.14 3.97
C LYS A 279 -15.40 1.52 4.92
N PHE A 280 -16.32 0.70 4.42
CA PHE A 280 -17.29 -0.03 5.25
C PHE A 280 -16.60 -1.10 6.11
N GLU A 281 -15.66 -1.85 5.54
CA GLU A 281 -14.84 -2.82 6.28
C GLU A 281 -14.01 -2.12 7.37
N GLN A 282 -13.41 -0.98 7.05
CA GLN A 282 -12.65 -0.17 8.01
C GLN A 282 -13.55 0.37 9.12
N MET A 283 -14.69 0.98 8.81
CA MET A 283 -15.63 1.42 9.85
C MET A 283 -16.16 0.25 10.70
N LYS A 284 -16.38 -0.91 10.10
CA LYS A 284 -16.78 -2.14 10.81
C LYS A 284 -15.66 -2.61 11.75
N GLN A 285 -14.40 -2.52 11.31
CA GLN A 285 -13.22 -2.87 12.08
C GLN A 285 -12.96 -1.86 13.20
N ASP A 286 -13.01 -0.56 12.93
CA ASP A 286 -12.83 0.49 13.94
C ASP A 286 -13.89 0.39 15.04
N ARG A 287 -15.14 0.11 14.65
CA ARG A 287 -16.21 -0.20 15.61
C ARG A 287 -15.96 -1.51 16.35
N MET A 288 -15.33 -2.50 15.73
CA MET A 288 -14.95 -3.77 16.39
C MET A 288 -13.90 -3.51 17.47
N THR A 289 -12.80 -2.86 17.10
CA THR A 289 -11.70 -2.55 17.99
C THR A 289 -12.15 -1.67 19.16
N ARG A 290 -13.01 -0.66 18.91
CA ARG A 290 -13.50 0.26 19.95
C ARG A 290 -14.21 -0.45 21.11
N TYR A 291 -14.96 -1.53 20.83
CA TYR A 291 -15.75 -2.24 21.84
C TYR A 291 -15.11 -3.54 22.32
N GLN A 292 -13.93 -3.90 21.80
CA GLN A 292 -13.24 -5.13 22.15
C GLN A 292 -12.72 -5.05 23.60
N GLY A 293 -13.12 -6.00 24.44
CA GLY A 293 -12.66 -6.09 25.83
C GLY A 293 -13.30 -5.08 26.80
N VAL A 294 -14.04 -4.08 26.32
CA VAL A 294 -14.65 -3.03 27.14
C VAL A 294 -16.17 -3.15 27.27
N ASN A 295 -16.82 -3.86 26.33
CA ASN A 295 -18.26 -4.02 26.33
C ASN A 295 -18.67 -5.34 26.99
N LEU A 296 -19.54 -5.26 28.00
CA LEU A 296 -20.06 -6.38 28.76
C LEU A 296 -21.47 -6.73 28.32
N TYR A 297 -21.76 -8.03 28.29
CA TYR A 297 -23.09 -8.58 28.16
C TYR A 297 -23.60 -8.95 29.55
N VAL A 298 -24.73 -8.36 29.95
CA VAL A 298 -25.38 -8.59 31.25
C VAL A 298 -26.71 -9.26 31.00
N LYS A 299 -26.91 -10.47 31.53
CA LYS A 299 -28.14 -11.27 31.37
C LYS A 299 -28.75 -11.57 32.74
N ASN A 300 -30.02 -12.01 32.72
CA ASN A 300 -30.86 -12.26 33.88
C ASN A 300 -31.20 -10.97 34.62
N LEU A 301 -31.34 -9.87 33.86
CA LEU A 301 -31.87 -8.63 34.39
C LEU A 301 -33.31 -8.88 34.86
N ASP A 302 -33.65 -8.30 36.01
CA ASP A 302 -35.02 -8.21 36.47
C ASP A 302 -35.85 -7.29 35.56
N ASP A 303 -37.16 -7.50 35.47
CA ASP A 303 -38.02 -6.80 34.52
C ASP A 303 -38.15 -5.30 34.87
N GLY A 304 -37.94 -4.93 36.14
CA GLY A 304 -37.90 -3.56 36.62
C GLY A 304 -36.53 -2.88 36.56
N LEU A 305 -35.53 -3.49 35.92
CA LEU A 305 -34.18 -2.95 35.79
C LEU A 305 -34.01 -2.26 34.43
N ASP A 306 -33.90 -0.94 34.45
CA ASP A 306 -33.76 -0.05 33.29
C ASP A 306 -32.29 0.40 33.06
N ASP A 307 -32.07 1.20 32.02
CA ASP A 307 -30.75 1.71 31.63
C ASP A 307 -30.06 2.49 32.78
N GLU A 308 -30.83 3.26 33.56
CA GLU A 308 -30.32 4.07 34.67
C GLU A 308 -29.90 3.22 35.86
N ARG A 309 -30.74 2.25 36.28
CA ARG A 309 -30.39 1.29 37.32
C ARG A 309 -29.22 0.43 36.91
N LEU A 310 -29.19 -0.06 35.67
CA LEU A 310 -28.06 -0.84 35.14
C LEU A 310 -26.77 -0.03 35.22
N ARG A 311 -26.80 1.25 34.82
CA ARG A 311 -25.65 2.14 34.94
C ARG A 311 -25.23 2.32 36.40
N LYS A 312 -26.18 2.54 37.31
CA LYS A 312 -25.91 2.75 38.74
C LYS A 312 -25.24 1.54 39.40
N GLU A 313 -25.71 0.34 39.11
CA GLU A 313 -25.15 -0.91 39.65
C GLU A 313 -23.71 -1.16 39.18
N PHE A 314 -23.38 -0.74 37.95
CA PHE A 314 -22.06 -0.96 37.36
C PHE A 314 -21.09 0.23 37.54
N ALA A 315 -21.58 1.40 37.96
CA ALA A 315 -20.77 2.61 38.14
C ALA A 315 -19.58 2.46 39.12
N PRO A 316 -19.66 1.67 40.21
CA PRO A 316 -18.53 1.48 41.12
C PRO A 316 -17.30 0.80 40.49
N PHE A 317 -17.46 0.17 39.32
CA PHE A 317 -16.39 -0.61 38.69
C PHE A 317 -15.61 0.14 37.61
N GLY A 318 -16.03 1.37 37.27
CA GLY A 318 -15.31 2.20 36.30
C GLY A 318 -16.19 3.21 35.56
N THR A 319 -15.60 3.91 34.61
CA THR A 319 -16.30 4.94 33.81
C THR A 319 -17.15 4.31 32.72
N ILE A 320 -18.48 4.35 32.87
CA ILE A 320 -19.42 3.77 31.89
C ILE A 320 -19.65 4.73 30.72
N THR A 321 -19.20 4.33 29.52
CA THR A 321 -19.44 5.06 28.27
C THR A 321 -20.86 4.81 27.73
N SER A 322 -21.42 3.62 27.94
CA SER A 322 -22.79 3.29 27.52
C SER A 322 -23.36 2.18 28.40
N ALA A 323 -24.62 2.31 28.82
CA ALA A 323 -25.38 1.24 29.46
C ALA A 323 -26.76 1.19 28.81
N LYS A 324 -27.18 0.01 28.36
CA LYS A 324 -28.44 -0.16 27.62
C LYS A 324 -29.06 -1.53 27.85
N VAL A 325 -30.29 -1.56 28.31
CA VAL A 325 -31.18 -2.72 28.40
C VAL A 325 -31.86 -2.92 27.05
N MET A 326 -31.88 -4.15 26.57
CA MET A 326 -32.51 -4.47 25.31
C MET A 326 -34.01 -4.69 25.53
N MET A 327 -34.83 -3.86 24.88
CA MET A 327 -36.29 -3.90 24.98
C MET A 327 -36.90 -4.50 23.70
N GLU A 328 -38.03 -5.19 23.84
CA GLU A 328 -38.84 -5.73 22.75
C GLU A 328 -40.32 -5.50 23.08
N GLY A 329 -41.04 -4.77 22.22
CA GLY A 329 -42.45 -4.43 22.46
C GLY A 329 -42.71 -3.67 23.78
N GLY A 330 -41.74 -2.87 24.23
CA GLY A 330 -41.83 -2.13 25.50
C GLY A 330 -41.52 -2.95 26.76
N ARG A 331 -41.15 -4.24 26.63
CA ARG A 331 -40.72 -5.09 27.75
C ARG A 331 -39.23 -5.40 27.65
N SER A 332 -38.57 -5.54 28.80
CA SER A 332 -37.17 -5.97 28.87
C SER A 332 -37.02 -7.38 28.34
N ARG A 333 -35.99 -7.60 27.53
CA ARG A 333 -35.58 -8.95 27.08
C ARG A 333 -34.78 -9.70 28.13
N GLY A 334 -34.62 -9.13 29.33
CA GLY A 334 -33.85 -9.70 30.44
C GLY A 334 -32.33 -9.65 30.24
N PHE A 335 -31.84 -8.82 29.32
CA PHE A 335 -30.41 -8.59 29.11
C PHE A 335 -30.10 -7.18 28.60
N GLY A 336 -28.86 -6.75 28.80
CA GLY A 336 -28.36 -5.46 28.40
C GLY A 336 -26.85 -5.48 28.16
N PHE A 337 -26.31 -4.32 27.83
CA PHE A 337 -24.90 -4.10 27.60
C PHE A 337 -24.38 -2.95 28.46
N VAL A 338 -23.18 -3.11 28.98
CA VAL A 338 -22.46 -2.07 29.72
C VAL A 338 -21.07 -1.93 29.13
N CYS A 339 -20.76 -0.78 28.55
CA CYS A 339 -19.45 -0.47 27.99
C CYS A 339 -18.68 0.43 28.95
N PHE A 340 -17.49 -0.04 29.35
CA PHE A 340 -16.54 0.74 30.14
C PHE A 340 -15.60 1.55 29.25
N SER A 341 -14.80 2.40 29.89
CA SER A 341 -13.79 3.22 29.23
C SER A 341 -12.49 2.43 29.03
N SER A 342 -12.17 1.47 29.91
CA SER A 342 -11.01 0.58 29.78
C SER A 342 -11.35 -0.92 29.94
N PRO A 343 -10.55 -1.83 29.33
CA PRO A 343 -10.74 -3.27 29.50
C PRO A 343 -10.51 -3.76 30.95
N GLU A 344 -9.69 -3.03 31.71
CA GLU A 344 -9.40 -3.36 33.12
C GLU A 344 -10.64 -3.15 33.99
N GLU A 345 -11.33 -2.01 33.81
CA GLU A 345 -12.61 -1.70 34.46
C GLU A 345 -13.67 -2.77 34.11
N ALA A 346 -13.76 -3.14 32.83
CA ALA A 346 -14.68 -4.17 32.35
C ALA A 346 -14.39 -5.55 32.98
N THR A 347 -13.11 -5.93 33.08
CA THR A 347 -12.71 -7.20 33.69
C THR A 347 -13.03 -7.23 35.17
N LYS A 348 -12.77 -6.13 35.89
CA LYS A 348 -13.16 -5.98 37.31
C LYS A 348 -14.66 -6.15 37.50
N ALA A 349 -15.47 -5.50 36.67
CA ALA A 349 -16.92 -5.62 36.70
C ALA A 349 -17.39 -7.06 36.42
N VAL A 350 -16.77 -7.78 35.48
CA VAL A 350 -17.10 -9.19 35.21
C VAL A 350 -16.85 -10.05 36.46
N THR A 351 -15.71 -9.90 37.12
CA THR A 351 -15.34 -10.71 38.29
C THR A 351 -16.29 -10.49 39.46
N GLU A 352 -16.70 -9.24 39.72
CA GLU A 352 -17.51 -8.89 40.90
C GLU A 352 -19.02 -9.01 40.68
N MET A 353 -19.51 -8.74 39.46
CA MET A 353 -20.95 -8.71 39.19
C MET A 353 -21.49 -10.02 38.63
N ASN A 354 -20.64 -10.91 38.10
CA ASN A 354 -21.11 -12.19 37.61
C ASN A 354 -21.54 -13.10 38.78
N GLY A 355 -22.80 -13.55 38.76
CA GLY A 355 -23.42 -14.33 39.83
C GLY A 355 -24.04 -13.49 40.96
N ARG A 356 -23.82 -12.16 40.98
CA ARG A 356 -24.37 -11.29 42.02
C ARG A 356 -25.89 -11.16 41.87
N ILE A 357 -26.61 -11.31 42.99
CA ILE A 357 -28.06 -11.13 43.01
C ILE A 357 -28.38 -9.64 43.02
N VAL A 358 -29.09 -9.18 41.99
CA VAL A 358 -29.61 -7.81 41.90
C VAL A 358 -31.12 -7.90 41.79
N ALA A 359 -31.81 -7.20 42.70
CA ALA A 359 -33.23 -7.39 42.97
C ALA A 359 -33.57 -8.85 43.33
N THR A 360 -34.06 -9.63 42.37
CA THR A 360 -34.55 -11.00 42.62
C THR A 360 -33.72 -12.09 41.91
N LYS A 361 -32.84 -11.71 40.97
CA LYS A 361 -32.16 -12.67 40.07
C LYS A 361 -30.63 -12.52 40.14
N PRO A 362 -29.87 -13.63 40.09
CA PRO A 362 -28.41 -13.57 39.91
C PRO A 362 -28.07 -13.15 38.48
N LEU A 363 -27.26 -12.10 38.36
CA LEU A 363 -26.78 -11.61 37.08
C LEU A 363 -25.79 -12.58 36.45
N TYR A 364 -25.81 -12.65 35.12
CA TYR A 364 -24.74 -13.25 34.34
C TYR A 364 -24.00 -12.14 33.60
N VAL A 365 -22.71 -11.98 33.85
CA VAL A 365 -21.87 -10.92 33.27
C VAL A 365 -20.69 -11.55 32.56
N ALA A 366 -20.51 -11.21 31.28
CA ALA A 366 -19.38 -11.69 30.48
C ALA A 366 -18.98 -10.64 29.45
N LEU A 367 -17.78 -10.76 28.86
CA LEU A 367 -17.40 -9.95 27.70
C LEU A 367 -18.39 -10.18 26.55
N ALA A 368 -18.88 -9.09 25.96
CA ALA A 368 -19.88 -9.15 24.91
C ALA A 368 -19.27 -9.75 23.63
N GLN A 369 -19.75 -10.94 23.27
CA GLN A 369 -19.43 -11.59 21.99
C GLN A 369 -20.47 -11.23 20.93
N ARG A 370 -20.01 -11.06 19.68
CA ARG A 370 -20.94 -10.80 18.57
C ARG A 370 -21.78 -12.05 18.28
N LYS A 371 -23.00 -11.83 17.79
CA LYS A 371 -23.90 -12.91 17.39
C LYS A 371 -23.24 -13.86 16.39
N GLU A 372 -22.51 -13.34 15.40
CA GLU A 372 -21.81 -14.12 14.37
C GLU A 372 -20.67 -14.97 14.96
N GLU A 373 -19.80 -14.37 15.78
CA GLU A 373 -18.71 -15.09 16.46
C GLU A 373 -19.26 -16.15 17.42
N ARG A 374 -20.29 -15.81 18.18
CA ARG A 374 -20.97 -16.74 19.07
C ARG A 374 -21.61 -17.90 18.30
N GLN A 375 -22.27 -17.63 17.17
CA GLN A 375 -22.82 -18.66 16.31
C GLN A 375 -21.72 -19.56 15.77
N ALA A 376 -20.64 -19.00 15.23
CA ALA A 376 -19.50 -19.78 14.74
C ALA A 376 -18.87 -20.65 15.84
N HIS A 377 -18.70 -20.10 17.05
CA HIS A 377 -18.16 -20.83 18.19
C HIS A 377 -19.08 -21.97 18.63
N LEU A 378 -20.39 -21.71 18.73
CA LEU A 378 -21.40 -22.72 19.07
C LEU A 378 -21.50 -23.81 17.98
N THR A 379 -21.46 -23.44 16.70
CA THR A 379 -21.46 -24.39 15.58
C THR A 379 -20.20 -25.24 15.60
N SER A 380 -19.03 -24.64 15.86
CA SER A 380 -17.75 -25.38 15.97
C SER A 380 -17.76 -26.35 17.15
N GLN A 381 -18.29 -25.90 18.29
CA GLN A 381 -18.42 -26.74 19.48
C GLN A 381 -19.41 -27.90 19.26
N TYR A 382 -20.52 -27.66 18.55
CA TYR A 382 -21.46 -28.70 18.14
C TYR A 382 -20.82 -29.71 17.18
N MET A 383 -20.06 -29.24 16.17
CA MET A 383 -19.32 -30.12 15.26
C MET A 383 -18.27 -30.97 15.98
N GLN A 384 -17.51 -30.39 16.92
CA GLN A 384 -16.54 -31.13 17.73
C GLN A 384 -17.21 -32.21 18.58
N ARG A 385 -18.37 -31.90 19.17
CA ARG A 385 -19.15 -32.87 19.96
C ARG A 385 -19.73 -34.00 19.11
N MET A 386 -20.07 -33.74 17.85
CA MET A 386 -20.50 -34.79 16.92
C MET A 386 -19.33 -35.65 16.41
N ALA A 387 -18.14 -35.05 16.23
CA ALA A 387 -16.95 -35.76 15.82
C ALA A 387 -16.45 -36.75 16.91
N SER A 388 -16.54 -36.38 18.19
CA SER A 388 -16.14 -37.26 19.30
C SER A 388 -17.08 -38.46 19.49
N VAL A 389 -18.36 -38.34 19.13
CA VAL A 389 -19.34 -39.45 19.19
C VAL A 389 -19.14 -40.46 18.05
N ARG A 390 -18.54 -40.05 16.92
CA ARG A 390 -18.19 -40.94 15.79
C ARG A 390 -16.86 -41.70 15.97
N ALA A 391 -16.08 -41.38 17.00
CA ALA A 391 -14.73 -41.93 17.20
C ALA A 391 -14.67 -43.15 18.13
N VAL A 392 -15.79 -43.81 18.43
CA VAL A 392 -15.79 -45.11 19.13
C VAL A 392 -15.54 -46.22 18.09
N PRO A 393 -14.42 -46.94 18.11
CA PRO A 393 -14.20 -48.05 17.20
C PRO A 393 -15.07 -49.23 17.64
N ASN A 394 -15.96 -49.68 16.75
CA ASN A 394 -16.59 -50.99 16.92
C ASN A 394 -15.49 -52.08 16.94
N PRO A 395 -15.41 -52.95 17.95
CA PRO A 395 -14.56 -54.13 17.86
C PRO A 395 -15.17 -55.08 16.83
N VAL A 396 -14.35 -55.50 15.88
CA VAL A 396 -14.68 -56.50 14.85
C VAL A 396 -14.99 -57.83 15.56
N LEU A 397 -16.23 -58.31 15.43
CA LEU A 397 -16.64 -59.65 15.85
C LEU A 397 -15.96 -60.71 14.96
N ASN A 398 -15.18 -61.59 15.57
CA ASN A 398 -14.62 -62.81 14.96
C ASN A 398 -15.59 -63.98 15.25
N PRO A 399 -16.10 -64.73 14.26
CA PRO A 399 -17.20 -65.67 14.49
C PRO A 399 -16.69 -67.10 14.73
N TYR A 400 -16.12 -67.42 15.89
CA TYR A 400 -16.01 -68.81 16.38
C TYR A 400 -15.62 -68.82 17.88
N GLN A 401 -16.58 -69.01 18.79
CA GLN A 401 -16.41 -69.76 20.05
C GLN A 401 -17.74 -69.87 20.84
N PRO A 402 -17.95 -70.94 21.62
CA PRO A 402 -19.22 -71.23 22.29
C PRO A 402 -19.41 -70.46 23.60
N ALA A 403 -20.68 -70.22 23.93
CA ALA A 403 -21.16 -69.44 25.07
C ALA A 403 -20.93 -70.07 26.46
N PRO A 404 -20.85 -69.23 27.51
CA PRO A 404 -21.37 -69.53 28.84
C PRO A 404 -22.46 -68.52 29.29
N PRO A 405 -23.20 -68.79 30.38
CA PRO A 405 -24.59 -68.38 30.52
C PRO A 405 -24.84 -67.04 31.23
N SER A 406 -25.93 -66.40 30.78
CA SER A 406 -26.93 -65.60 31.51
C SER A 406 -26.50 -64.61 32.60
N GLY A 407 -26.81 -63.32 32.39
CA GLY A 407 -26.80 -62.33 33.47
C GLY A 407 -27.34 -60.94 33.11
N TYR A 408 -28.67 -60.80 33.15
CA TYR A 408 -29.47 -59.60 33.51
C TYR A 408 -29.48 -58.31 32.64
N PHE A 409 -30.68 -58.09 32.07
CA PHE A 409 -31.51 -56.86 32.01
C PHE A 409 -31.14 -55.66 31.12
N MET A 410 -31.95 -55.48 30.07
CA MET A 410 -32.27 -54.20 29.42
C MET A 410 -33.55 -53.59 30.02
N ALA A 411 -33.60 -52.25 30.12
CA ALA A 411 -34.77 -51.41 29.87
C ALA A 411 -34.31 -49.94 29.78
N ALA A 412 -34.86 -49.00 29.02
CA ALA A 412 -35.69 -48.98 27.82
C ALA A 412 -35.58 -47.55 27.27
N ILE A 413 -35.58 -47.40 25.95
CA ILE A 413 -35.78 -46.12 25.26
C ILE A 413 -37.29 -45.88 25.15
N PRO A 414 -37.77 -44.64 25.29
CA PRO A 414 -38.99 -44.22 24.59
C PRO A 414 -38.66 -43.23 23.47
N GLN A 415 -39.01 -43.64 22.25
CA GLN A 415 -39.19 -42.77 21.09
C GLN A 415 -40.59 -42.13 21.12
N VAL A 416 -40.70 -40.87 20.67
CA VAL A 416 -41.88 -40.31 19.97
C VAL A 416 -41.35 -39.23 19.01
N ARG A 417 -41.21 -39.50 17.70
CA ARG A 417 -42.14 -39.37 16.55
C ARG A 417 -42.42 -37.93 16.07
N ASP A 418 -42.15 -37.76 14.78
CA ASP A 418 -42.24 -36.56 13.93
C ASP A 418 -43.65 -35.96 13.80
N CYS A 419 -43.71 -34.67 13.44
CA CYS A 419 -44.76 -34.17 12.56
C CYS A 419 -44.29 -32.94 11.74
N PHE A 420 -44.37 -33.07 10.42
CA PHE A 420 -44.14 -32.04 9.39
C PHE A 420 -45.20 -30.92 9.45
N HIS A 421 -44.83 -29.69 9.05
CA HIS A 421 -45.66 -28.86 8.16
C HIS A 421 -44.84 -27.78 7.43
N SER A 422 -44.87 -27.82 6.09
CA SER A 422 -44.39 -26.77 5.19
C SER A 422 -45.57 -25.93 4.70
N ALA A 423 -45.49 -24.60 4.77
CA ALA A 423 -46.46 -23.70 4.13
C ALA A 423 -45.84 -23.07 2.87
N ARG A 424 -46.52 -23.28 1.73
CA ARG A 424 -46.21 -22.75 0.40
C ARG A 424 -46.55 -21.26 0.28
N ARG A 425 -45.84 -20.61 -0.65
CA ARG A 425 -46.08 -19.28 -1.22
C ARG A 425 -47.36 -19.27 -2.09
N GLY A 426 -48.16 -18.21 -1.97
CA GLY A 426 -48.93 -17.56 -3.06
C GLY A 426 -48.44 -16.10 -3.15
N SER A 427 -48.54 -15.34 -4.23
CA SER A 427 -49.48 -15.35 -5.35
C SER A 427 -48.95 -14.51 -6.53
N ALA A 428 -49.52 -14.75 -7.72
CA ALA A 428 -49.50 -13.94 -8.95
C ALA A 428 -50.61 -14.58 -9.83
N ILE A 429 -51.55 -13.96 -10.55
CA ILE A 429 -51.86 -12.59 -11.00
C ILE A 429 -53.35 -12.57 -11.40
N SER A 430 -54.06 -11.47 -11.18
CA SER A 430 -54.94 -10.78 -12.15
C SER A 430 -55.15 -9.35 -11.67
#